data_AF-A0A1Q9DLC8-F1
#
_entry.id   AF-A0A1Q9DLC8-F1
#
_cell.length_a   1.000
_cell.length_b   1.000
_cell.length_c   1.000
_cell.angle_alpha   90.00
_cell.angle_beta   90.00
_cell.angle_gamma   90.00
#
_symmetry.space_group_name_H-M   'P 1'
#
loop_
_entity.id
_entity.type
_entity.pdbx_description
1 polymer ?
#
loop_
_entity_poly.entity_id
_entity_poly.type
_entity_poly.pdbx_seq_one_letter_code
_entity_poly.pdbx_strand_id
1 'polypeptide(L)'
;MATNGSMPSLASSVKYMLLASALYEPLRNALHNLGTNVGGVGGVGGLCNMGNPDDCESLAGRTGNYCFQAGLWSGLTGFALVVLLVWTSPIFLGALQKSVSTAKPVASEDRGRDSGDEPGAEPSPEPETASIELDGVLMIWSGLSCLWFGMPLAYMLADPFYRSSALHFVLAVALAAAFPLSWHLSLLALPPCKPLGPWLGLKRQDLLNLHKALGWRAAGWGAIHALGELIYVVSQQGFLSMFQLAGEKGENLLYLMGLVTALLLLVHTLVAYLRRQAFIRRTFKATHRTTASFLLLSATVHWWPFALFLLPAAAAYGTSAGLGVASQFGRQVSEARNSLALAAAVLGAFAGLCVVWKVRESVMLAEGVGLLIPFVFPPLALLAEFAVATAVCLPILVTGPVLHSEPLLG
;
A
#
# COMPACT_ATOMS: atom_id res chain seq x y z
N MET A 1 -11.85 -27.24 -35.28
CA MET A 1 -11.04 -27.27 -34.04
C MET A 1 -10.85 -25.85 -33.55
N ALA A 2 -11.79 -25.37 -32.73
CA ALA A 2 -11.58 -24.13 -31.99
C ALA A 2 -10.57 -24.48 -30.89
N THR A 3 -9.34 -23.96 -31.01
CA THR A 3 -8.43 -23.95 -29.87
C THR A 3 -9.17 -23.20 -28.77
N ASN A 4 -9.57 -23.91 -27.72
CA ASN A 4 -9.85 -23.33 -26.41
C ASN A 4 -8.56 -22.63 -26.00
N GLY A 5 -8.36 -21.42 -26.52
CA GLY A 5 -7.39 -20.48 -26.01
C GLY A 5 -7.90 -20.16 -24.62
N SER A 6 -7.49 -20.97 -23.64
CA SER A 6 -7.33 -20.48 -22.30
C SER A 6 -6.53 -19.21 -22.48
N MET A 7 -7.19 -18.05 -22.45
CA MET A 7 -6.48 -16.79 -22.27
C MET A 7 -5.48 -17.10 -21.17
N PRO A 8 -4.17 -16.88 -21.40
CA PRO A 8 -3.16 -17.19 -20.40
C PRO A 8 -3.71 -16.67 -19.10
N SER A 9 -3.98 -17.59 -18.15
CA SER A 9 -4.54 -17.21 -16.87
C SER A 9 -3.66 -16.07 -16.41
N LEU A 10 -4.27 -14.91 -16.10
CA LEU A 10 -3.54 -13.73 -15.66
C LEU A 10 -2.69 -14.21 -14.49
N ALA A 11 -1.43 -14.55 -14.77
CA ALA A 11 -0.70 -15.53 -13.98
C ALA A 11 -0.24 -14.82 -12.72
N SER A 12 -1.16 -14.75 -11.75
CA SER A 12 -1.12 -14.04 -10.49
C SER A 12 -0.80 -12.55 -10.55
N SER A 13 -1.69 -11.75 -9.97
CA SER A 13 -1.45 -10.34 -9.63
C SER A 13 -0.10 -10.11 -8.92
N VAL A 14 0.42 -11.10 -8.17
CA VAL A 14 1.73 -11.02 -7.51
C VAL A 14 2.88 -10.95 -8.51
N LYS A 15 2.84 -11.67 -9.64
CA LYS A 15 3.90 -11.57 -10.66
C LYS A 15 3.94 -10.18 -11.29
N TYR A 16 2.77 -9.59 -11.54
CA TYR A 16 2.68 -8.21 -12.02
C TYR A 16 3.13 -7.20 -10.97
N MET A 17 2.80 -7.39 -9.69
CA MET A 17 3.31 -6.56 -8.60
C MET A 17 4.83 -6.67 -8.46
N LEU A 18 5.40 -7.86 -8.64
CA LEU A 18 6.85 -8.08 -8.67
C LEU A 18 7.50 -7.35 -9.85
N LEU A 19 6.92 -7.45 -11.04
CA LEU A 19 7.42 -6.75 -12.23
C LEU A 19 7.34 -5.23 -12.07
N ALA A 20 6.18 -4.73 -11.64
CA ALA A 20 5.93 -3.32 -11.31
C ALA A 20 7.00 -2.75 -10.37
N SER A 21 7.24 -3.46 -9.27
CA SER A 21 8.19 -3.05 -8.25
C SER A 21 9.65 -3.18 -8.71
N ALA A 22 9.97 -4.15 -9.58
CA ALA A 22 11.27 -4.28 -10.22
C ALA A 22 11.59 -3.14 -11.19
N LEU A 23 10.59 -2.69 -11.97
CA LEU A 23 10.75 -1.65 -12.98
C LEU A 23 10.71 -0.23 -12.40
N TYR A 24 10.21 -0.05 -11.17
CA TYR A 24 10.03 1.27 -10.56
C TYR A 24 11.30 2.12 -10.55
N GLU A 25 12.39 1.62 -9.95
CA GLU A 25 13.63 2.39 -9.79
C GLU A 25 14.36 2.63 -11.13
N PRO A 26 14.52 1.63 -12.02
CA PRO A 26 15.08 1.87 -13.35
C PRO A 26 14.29 2.91 -14.14
N LEU A 27 12.96 2.85 -14.11
CA LEU A 27 12.11 3.80 -14.81
C LEU A 27 12.23 5.21 -14.21
N ARG A 28 12.23 5.32 -12.88
CA ARG A 28 12.46 6.59 -12.18
C ARG A 28 13.79 7.21 -12.60
N ASN A 29 14.86 6.42 -12.60
CA ASN A 29 16.19 6.89 -12.97
C ASN A 29 16.27 7.31 -14.44
N ALA A 30 15.68 6.53 -15.36
CA ALA A 30 15.64 6.87 -16.78
C ALA A 30 14.92 8.20 -17.03
N LEU A 31 13.76 8.38 -16.39
CA LEU A 31 12.98 9.60 -16.50
C LEU A 31 13.68 10.81 -15.84
N HIS A 32 14.37 10.61 -14.71
CA HIS A 32 15.20 11.64 -14.09
C HIS A 32 16.31 12.12 -15.05
N ASN A 33 17.00 11.20 -15.71
CA ASN A 33 18.04 11.52 -16.71
C ASN A 33 17.49 12.26 -17.95
N LEU A 34 16.20 12.14 -18.23
CA LEU A 34 15.52 12.88 -19.30
C LEU A 34 15.09 14.30 -18.86
N GLY A 35 15.53 14.76 -17.68
CA GLY A 35 15.19 16.07 -17.13
C GLY A 35 13.73 16.17 -16.67
N THR A 36 13.04 15.04 -16.51
CA THR A 36 11.68 15.06 -15.96
C THR A 36 11.75 15.09 -14.43
N ASN A 37 10.95 15.96 -13.83
CA ASN A 37 10.73 16.00 -12.39
C ASN A 37 9.91 14.78 -11.97
N VAL A 38 10.58 13.63 -11.88
CA VAL A 38 9.98 12.38 -11.42
C VAL A 38 9.67 12.37 -9.93
N GLY A 39 10.35 13.25 -9.18
CA GLY A 39 10.42 13.16 -7.75
C GLY A 39 11.17 11.89 -7.32
N GLY A 40 11.92 11.98 -6.23
CA GLY A 40 12.42 10.79 -5.56
C GLY A 40 11.26 10.02 -4.91
N VAL A 41 11.58 8.96 -4.17
CA VAL A 41 10.70 8.46 -3.10
C VAL A 41 10.38 9.63 -2.14
N GLY A 42 11.21 10.68 -2.04
CA GLY A 42 10.90 11.98 -1.42
C GLY A 42 10.21 13.07 -2.28
N GLY A 43 9.89 12.82 -3.56
CA GLY A 43 9.22 13.77 -4.46
C GLY A 43 7.87 13.29 -5.01
N VAL A 44 7.42 12.09 -4.63
CA VAL A 44 6.07 11.57 -4.91
C VAL A 44 5.06 12.28 -3.99
N GLY A 45 4.73 13.53 -4.31
CA GLY A 45 4.17 14.49 -3.36
C GLY A 45 4.49 15.93 -3.73
N GLY A 46 5.45 16.13 -4.64
CA GLY A 46 5.94 17.41 -5.11
C GLY A 46 6.80 18.16 -4.12
N LEU A 47 6.67 17.95 -2.82
CA LEU A 47 7.40 18.74 -1.82
C LEU A 47 8.91 18.49 -1.95
N CYS A 48 9.67 19.48 -2.41
CA CYS A 48 11.12 19.45 -2.57
C CYS A 48 11.75 20.56 -1.77
N ASN A 49 12.98 20.34 -1.28
CA ASN A 49 13.78 21.43 -0.74
C ASN A 49 14.15 22.39 -1.89
N MET A 50 14.14 23.71 -1.65
CA MET A 50 14.46 24.79 -2.62
C MET A 50 15.95 24.80 -3.02
N GLY A 51 16.49 23.66 -3.44
CA GLY A 51 17.84 23.57 -4.01
C GLY A 51 17.92 24.26 -5.38
N ASN A 52 16.78 24.36 -6.10
CA ASN A 52 16.67 25.08 -7.36
C ASN A 52 15.27 25.73 -7.51
N PRO A 53 15.12 27.05 -7.35
CA PRO A 53 13.82 27.74 -7.42
C PRO A 53 13.16 27.69 -8.80
N ASP A 54 13.91 27.38 -9.86
CA ASP A 54 13.40 27.31 -11.24
C ASP A 54 12.56 26.04 -11.51
N ASP A 55 12.65 25.01 -10.65
CA ASP A 55 12.01 23.71 -10.85
C ASP A 55 10.72 23.52 -10.02
N CYS A 56 10.23 24.57 -9.34
CA CYS A 56 9.14 24.41 -8.40
C CYS A 56 8.16 25.59 -8.25
N GLU A 57 6.91 25.25 -7.99
CA GLU A 57 5.84 26.17 -7.64
C GLU A 57 6.01 26.57 -6.16
N SER A 58 6.41 27.83 -5.95
CA SER A 58 6.62 28.41 -4.62
C SER A 58 5.31 28.55 -3.87
N LEU A 59 5.33 28.20 -2.57
CA LEU A 59 4.22 28.46 -1.65
C LEU A 59 4.00 29.97 -1.54
N ALA A 60 2.77 30.43 -1.76
CA ALA A 60 2.41 31.86 -1.85
C ALA A 60 3.04 32.69 -0.72
N GLY A 61 4.03 33.50 -1.07
CA GLY A 61 4.64 34.51 -0.20
C GLY A 61 5.68 34.00 0.80
N ARG A 62 6.15 32.75 0.73
CA ARG A 62 7.29 32.28 1.55
C ARG A 62 8.49 31.92 0.67
N THR A 63 9.52 32.75 0.73
CA THR A 63 10.90 32.32 0.50
C THR A 63 11.30 31.41 1.66
N GLY A 64 11.11 30.10 1.52
CA GLY A 64 11.37 29.14 2.58
C GLY A 64 11.57 27.76 2.02
N ASN A 65 12.32 26.94 2.74
CA ASN A 65 12.99 25.71 2.32
C ASN A 65 12.22 24.74 1.43
N TYR A 66 10.88 24.76 1.33
CA TYR A 66 10.10 23.82 0.53
C TYR A 66 9.30 24.45 -0.60
N CYS A 67 9.23 23.77 -1.74
CA CYS A 67 8.36 24.10 -2.87
C CYS A 67 7.76 22.83 -3.48
N PHE A 68 6.72 22.95 -4.31
CA PHE A 68 6.16 21.80 -5.03
C PHE A 68 6.77 21.65 -6.41
N GLN A 69 7.24 20.47 -6.79
CA GLN A 69 7.52 20.16 -8.19
C GLN A 69 6.26 20.37 -9.01
N ALA A 70 6.44 20.98 -10.18
CA ALA A 70 5.38 21.14 -11.16
C ALA A 70 4.72 19.78 -11.47
N GLY A 71 3.39 19.74 -11.46
CA GLY A 71 2.61 18.53 -11.65
C GLY A 71 1.11 18.80 -11.64
N LEU A 72 0.28 17.76 -11.76
CA LEU A 72 -1.16 17.93 -11.55
C LEU A 72 -1.41 18.25 -10.08
N TRP A 73 -2.28 19.22 -9.82
CA TRP A 73 -2.67 19.65 -8.47
C TRP A 73 -1.49 19.86 -7.52
N SER A 74 -0.44 20.58 -7.96
CA SER A 74 0.76 20.90 -7.17
C SER A 74 1.39 19.67 -6.50
N GLY A 75 2.15 18.89 -7.26
CA GLY A 75 2.96 17.78 -6.74
C GLY A 75 2.45 16.35 -6.95
N LEU A 76 1.29 16.14 -7.59
CA LEU A 76 0.96 14.82 -8.17
C LEU A 76 1.66 14.72 -9.54
N THR A 77 2.91 14.26 -9.51
CA THR A 77 3.72 14.14 -10.74
C THR A 77 3.15 13.08 -11.67
N GLY A 78 3.41 13.21 -12.98
CA GLY A 78 3.05 12.17 -13.95
C GLY A 78 3.66 10.82 -13.60
N PHE A 79 4.86 10.82 -13.02
CA PHE A 79 5.50 9.61 -12.50
C PHE A 79 4.72 8.99 -11.33
N ALA A 80 4.28 9.78 -10.35
CA ALA A 80 3.45 9.29 -9.24
C ALA A 80 2.17 8.60 -9.73
N LEU A 81 1.53 9.13 -10.78
CA LEU A 81 0.36 8.52 -11.42
C LEU A 81 0.70 7.19 -12.10
N VAL A 82 1.80 7.13 -12.85
CA VAL A 82 2.25 5.88 -13.48
C VAL A 82 2.51 4.82 -12.43
N VAL A 83 3.21 5.16 -11.36
CA VAL A 83 3.51 4.25 -10.24
C VAL A 83 2.23 3.77 -9.59
N LEU A 84 1.29 4.68 -9.31
CA LEU A 84 0.01 4.35 -8.73
C LEU A 84 -0.80 3.40 -9.63
N LEU A 85 -0.87 3.68 -10.93
CA LEU A 85 -1.54 2.83 -11.92
C LEU A 85 -0.90 1.44 -11.99
N VAL A 86 0.43 1.39 -12.07
CA VAL A 86 1.19 0.13 -12.14
C VAL A 86 1.03 -0.68 -10.84
N TRP A 87 0.98 -0.03 -9.68
CA TRP A 87 0.79 -0.67 -8.38
C TRP A 87 -0.64 -1.17 -8.14
N THR A 88 -1.64 -0.43 -8.60
CA THR A 88 -3.06 -0.73 -8.38
C THR A 88 -3.67 -1.63 -9.46
N SER A 89 -3.16 -1.56 -10.69
CA SER A 89 -3.71 -2.29 -11.85
C SER A 89 -3.81 -3.80 -11.67
N PRO A 90 -2.89 -4.53 -11.00
CA PRO A 90 -3.02 -5.98 -10.87
C PRO A 90 -4.29 -6.36 -10.07
N ILE A 91 -4.55 -5.63 -8.97
CA ILE A 91 -5.72 -5.85 -8.13
C ILE A 91 -6.99 -5.41 -8.88
N PHE A 92 -6.97 -4.26 -9.54
CA PHE A 92 -8.10 -3.75 -10.30
C PHE A 92 -8.50 -4.66 -11.47
N LEU A 93 -7.55 -5.00 -12.34
CA LEU A 93 -7.77 -5.83 -13.52
C LEU A 93 -8.15 -7.26 -13.12
N GLY A 94 -7.50 -7.83 -12.10
CA GLY A 94 -7.84 -9.14 -11.56
C GLY A 94 -9.27 -9.19 -11.01
N ALA A 95 -9.69 -8.14 -10.31
CA ALA A 95 -11.05 -8.00 -9.80
C ALA A 95 -12.09 -7.86 -10.93
N LEU A 96 -11.80 -7.01 -11.93
CA LEU A 96 -12.67 -6.86 -13.10
C LEU A 96 -12.82 -8.16 -13.89
N GLN A 97 -11.71 -8.83 -14.23
CA GLN A 97 -11.75 -10.09 -14.96
C GLN A 97 -12.60 -11.13 -14.23
N LYS A 98 -12.41 -11.25 -12.91
CA LYS A 98 -13.14 -12.22 -12.10
C LYS A 98 -14.62 -11.90 -11.98
N SER A 99 -14.98 -10.62 -11.97
CA SER A 99 -16.39 -10.18 -11.97
C SER A 99 -17.12 -10.60 -13.25
N VAL A 100 -16.42 -10.66 -14.39
CA VAL A 100 -16.99 -11.06 -15.69
C VAL A 100 -16.95 -12.58 -15.88
N SER A 101 -15.87 -13.26 -15.48
CA SER A 101 -15.70 -14.69 -15.74
C SER A 101 -16.66 -15.58 -14.95
N THR A 102 -17.06 -15.16 -13.75
CA THR A 102 -18.03 -15.86 -12.89
C THR A 102 -19.49 -15.55 -13.24
N ALA A 103 -19.73 -14.62 -14.16
CA ALA A 103 -21.08 -14.27 -14.63
C ALA A 103 -21.60 -15.17 -15.76
N LYS A 104 -20.79 -16.13 -16.26
CA LYS A 104 -21.31 -17.13 -17.20
C LYS A 104 -22.29 -18.02 -16.42
N PRO A 105 -23.59 -18.03 -16.78
CA PRO A 105 -24.50 -18.99 -16.20
C PRO A 105 -23.95 -20.36 -16.53
N VAL A 106 -23.83 -21.22 -15.52
CA VAL A 106 -23.85 -22.66 -15.76
C VAL A 106 -25.16 -22.86 -16.51
N ALA A 107 -25.06 -23.00 -17.83
CA ALA A 107 -26.19 -23.41 -18.63
C ALA A 107 -26.66 -24.69 -17.96
N SER A 108 -27.85 -24.64 -17.38
CA SER A 108 -28.57 -25.81 -16.93
C SER A 108 -28.70 -26.70 -18.17
N GLU A 109 -27.75 -27.61 -18.35
CA GLU A 109 -28.02 -28.88 -18.99
C GLU A 109 -28.98 -29.63 -18.07
N ASP A 110 -30.21 -29.13 -18.04
CA ASP A 110 -31.40 -29.87 -17.69
C ASP A 110 -31.68 -30.80 -18.88
N ARG A 111 -30.74 -31.71 -19.15
CA ARG A 111 -31.00 -32.92 -19.92
C ARG A 111 -31.41 -33.95 -18.89
N GLY A 112 -32.73 -34.09 -18.74
CA GLY A 112 -33.35 -35.18 -18.00
C GLY A 112 -32.62 -36.48 -18.27
N ARG A 113 -31.93 -36.97 -17.25
CA ARG A 113 -31.39 -38.31 -17.20
C ARG A 113 -32.00 -38.95 -15.96
N ASP A 114 -33.20 -39.49 -16.17
CA ASP A 114 -33.65 -40.66 -15.43
C ASP A 114 -32.59 -41.74 -15.57
N SER A 115 -31.76 -41.91 -14.54
CA SER A 115 -30.95 -43.12 -14.34
C SER A 115 -30.62 -43.19 -12.86
N GLY A 116 -31.11 -44.25 -12.24
CA GLY A 116 -31.20 -44.42 -10.80
C GLY A 116 -29.88 -44.49 -10.05
N ASP A 117 -30.04 -44.40 -8.73
CA ASP A 117 -29.18 -44.92 -7.66
C ASP A 117 -27.80 -45.46 -8.09
N GLU A 118 -26.82 -44.58 -8.24
CA GLU A 118 -25.41 -44.91 -8.03
C GLU A 118 -24.89 -44.18 -6.78
N PRO A 119 -24.72 -44.89 -5.65
CA PRO A 119 -24.04 -44.36 -4.48
C PRO A 119 -22.53 -44.49 -4.70
N GLY A 120 -21.88 -43.45 -5.21
CA GLY A 120 -20.42 -43.49 -5.36
C GLY A 120 -19.73 -42.40 -6.17
N ALA A 121 -20.41 -41.31 -6.55
CA ALA A 121 -19.73 -40.22 -7.23
C ALA A 121 -18.75 -39.51 -6.28
N GLU A 122 -17.47 -39.88 -6.38
CA GLU A 122 -16.38 -39.17 -5.74
C GLU A 122 -16.47 -37.67 -6.06
N PRO A 123 -16.27 -36.77 -5.08
CA PRO A 123 -16.28 -35.34 -5.34
C PRO A 123 -15.23 -35.05 -6.40
N SER A 124 -15.70 -34.59 -7.57
CA SER A 124 -14.87 -34.14 -8.68
C SER A 124 -13.78 -33.21 -8.13
N PRO A 125 -12.49 -33.50 -8.37
CA PRO A 125 -11.40 -32.73 -7.79
C PRO A 125 -11.59 -31.26 -8.16
N GLU A 126 -11.64 -30.39 -7.15
CA GLU A 126 -11.64 -28.95 -7.37
C GLU A 126 -10.50 -28.63 -8.34
N PRO A 127 -10.74 -27.84 -9.40
CA PRO A 127 -9.71 -27.52 -10.36
C PRO A 127 -8.52 -26.94 -9.62
N GLU A 128 -7.40 -27.66 -9.63
CA GLU A 128 -6.13 -27.23 -9.04
C GLU A 128 -5.73 -25.91 -9.71
N THR A 129 -6.12 -24.80 -9.10
CA THR A 129 -5.59 -23.49 -9.47
C THR A 129 -4.09 -23.56 -9.24
N ALA A 130 -3.31 -23.47 -10.33
CA ALA A 130 -1.85 -23.48 -10.30
C ALA A 130 -1.34 -22.53 -9.20
N SER A 131 -0.96 -23.09 -8.06
CA SER A 131 -0.51 -22.31 -6.92
C SER A 131 0.92 -21.86 -7.18
N ILE A 132 1.17 -20.56 -7.09
CA ILE A 132 2.53 -20.06 -7.16
C ILE A 132 3.29 -20.52 -5.92
N GLU A 133 4.49 -21.04 -6.14
CA GLU A 133 5.41 -21.39 -5.06
C GLU A 133 5.83 -20.12 -4.31
N LEU A 134 5.43 -20.03 -3.04
CA LEU A 134 5.74 -18.91 -2.15
C LEU A 134 7.25 -18.65 -2.05
N ASP A 135 8.06 -19.71 -2.06
CA ASP A 135 9.52 -19.61 -1.96
C ASP A 135 10.11 -18.84 -3.15
N GLY A 136 9.62 -19.08 -4.36
CA GLY A 136 10.00 -18.32 -5.55
C GLY A 136 9.64 -16.84 -5.43
N VAL A 137 8.43 -16.52 -4.93
CA VAL A 137 8.00 -15.14 -4.68
C VAL A 137 8.90 -14.45 -3.66
N LEU A 138 9.20 -15.13 -2.54
CA LEU A 138 10.05 -14.59 -1.48
C LEU A 138 11.50 -14.38 -1.93
N MET A 139 12.03 -15.26 -2.79
CA MET A 139 13.36 -15.15 -3.37
C MET A 139 13.44 -13.94 -4.31
N ILE A 140 12.49 -13.79 -5.24
CA ILE A 140 12.44 -12.62 -6.14
C ILE A 140 12.31 -11.35 -5.31
N TRP A 141 11.38 -11.32 -4.34
CA TRP A 141 11.18 -10.16 -3.47
C TRP A 141 12.44 -9.79 -2.69
N SER A 142 13.20 -10.77 -2.18
CA SER A 142 14.50 -10.52 -1.54
C SER A 142 15.49 -9.88 -2.51
N GLY A 143 15.61 -10.41 -3.73
CA GLY A 143 16.48 -9.84 -4.77
C GLY A 143 16.10 -8.40 -5.09
N LEU A 144 14.80 -8.13 -5.24
CA LEU A 144 14.28 -6.77 -5.45
C LEU A 144 14.56 -5.86 -4.25
N SER A 145 14.50 -6.37 -3.02
CA SER A 145 14.84 -5.60 -1.81
C SER A 145 16.28 -5.13 -1.82
N CYS A 146 17.20 -5.99 -2.26
CA CYS A 146 18.61 -5.63 -2.43
C CYS A 146 18.79 -4.57 -3.53
N LEU A 147 18.03 -4.68 -4.64
CA LEU A 147 18.06 -3.69 -5.72
C LEU A 147 17.50 -2.33 -5.29
N TRP A 148 16.37 -2.32 -4.57
CA TRP A 148 15.76 -1.10 -4.01
C TRP A 148 16.64 -0.43 -2.96
N PHE A 149 17.53 -1.18 -2.31
CA PHE A 149 18.54 -0.60 -1.43
C PHE A 149 19.77 -0.11 -2.21
N GLY A 150 20.32 -0.97 -3.07
CA GLY A 150 21.59 -0.74 -3.75
C GLY A 150 21.55 0.41 -4.75
N MET A 151 20.47 0.56 -5.52
CA MET A 151 20.35 1.65 -6.50
C MET A 151 20.30 3.04 -5.84
N PRO A 152 19.41 3.32 -4.87
CA PRO A 152 19.43 4.59 -4.14
C PRO A 152 20.74 4.84 -3.39
N LEU A 153 21.34 3.80 -2.79
CA LEU A 153 22.63 3.95 -2.12
C LEU A 153 23.71 4.38 -3.12
N ALA A 154 23.78 3.75 -4.30
CA ALA A 154 24.75 4.13 -5.32
C ALA A 154 24.56 5.58 -5.79
N TYR A 155 23.31 6.04 -5.96
CA TYR A 155 23.00 7.43 -6.28
C TYR A 155 23.44 8.38 -5.17
N MET A 156 23.13 8.08 -3.91
CA MET A 156 23.55 8.91 -2.77
C MET A 156 25.07 8.97 -2.67
N LEU A 157 25.77 7.85 -2.86
CA LEU A 157 27.23 7.82 -2.81
C LEU A 157 27.90 8.50 -4.00
N ALA A 158 27.18 8.79 -5.08
CA ALA A 158 27.71 9.61 -6.16
C ALA A 158 27.89 11.08 -5.71
N ASP A 159 27.02 11.58 -4.84
CA ASP A 159 27.09 12.94 -4.28
C ASP A 159 28.24 13.05 -3.26
N PRO A 160 29.14 14.06 -3.39
CA PRO A 160 30.23 14.31 -2.45
C PRO A 160 29.79 14.47 -1.00
N PHE A 161 28.59 15.00 -0.74
CA PHE A 161 28.05 15.20 0.62
C PHE A 161 28.06 13.90 1.42
N TYR A 162 27.54 12.81 0.84
CA TYR A 162 27.44 11.52 1.51
C TYR A 162 28.77 10.79 1.69
N ARG A 163 29.82 11.21 0.97
CA ARG A 163 31.18 10.66 1.06
C ARG A 163 32.09 11.47 1.99
N SER A 164 31.62 12.59 2.52
CA SER A 164 32.45 13.53 3.27
C SER A 164 32.90 13.00 4.64
N SER A 165 32.14 12.11 5.27
CA SER A 165 32.52 11.45 6.53
C SER A 165 31.74 10.16 6.79
N ALA A 166 32.17 9.38 7.78
CA ALA A 166 31.47 8.16 8.20
C ALA A 166 30.00 8.41 8.61
N LEU A 167 29.70 9.56 9.23
CA LEU A 167 28.34 9.92 9.62
C LEU A 167 27.45 10.19 8.40
N HIS A 168 27.97 10.85 7.38
CA HIS A 168 27.24 11.09 6.14
C HIS A 168 27.04 9.79 5.35
N PHE A 169 28.00 8.87 5.40
CA PHE A 169 27.82 7.53 4.84
C PHE A 169 26.71 6.75 5.57
N VAL A 170 26.66 6.82 6.91
CA VAL A 170 25.57 6.22 7.70
C VAL A 170 24.23 6.81 7.31
N LEU A 171 24.13 8.13 7.10
CA LEU A 171 22.91 8.76 6.60
C LEU A 171 22.52 8.23 5.21
N ALA A 172 23.48 8.05 4.29
CA ALA A 172 23.18 7.48 2.97
C ALA A 172 22.59 6.07 3.07
N VAL A 173 23.18 5.23 3.93
CA VAL A 173 22.65 3.88 4.21
C VAL A 173 21.25 3.94 4.80
N ALA A 174 21.03 4.85 5.75
CA ALA A 174 19.74 5.03 6.41
C ALA A 174 18.65 5.45 5.41
N LEU A 175 18.94 6.43 4.56
CA LEU A 175 18.00 6.90 3.54
C LEU A 175 17.75 5.84 2.46
N ALA A 176 18.78 5.11 2.04
CA ALA A 176 18.63 4.00 1.09
C ALA A 176 17.77 2.86 1.66
N ALA A 177 17.84 2.59 2.97
CA ALA A 177 17.02 1.58 3.64
C ALA A 177 15.51 1.92 3.66
N ALA A 178 15.14 3.18 3.52
CA ALA A 178 13.73 3.60 3.45
C ALA A 178 13.03 3.00 2.20
N PHE A 179 13.75 2.83 1.10
CA PHE A 179 13.19 2.33 -0.16
C PHE A 179 12.63 0.90 -0.07
N PRO A 180 13.43 -0.11 0.30
CA PRO A 180 12.87 -1.44 0.50
C PRO A 180 11.84 -1.43 1.63
N LEU A 181 12.03 -0.66 2.71
CA LEU A 181 11.05 -0.56 3.80
C LEU A 181 9.66 -0.19 3.28
N SER A 182 9.57 0.85 2.44
CA SER A 182 8.34 1.32 1.82
C SER A 182 7.60 0.24 1.03
N TRP A 183 8.31 -0.53 0.22
CA TRP A 183 7.73 -1.64 -0.54
C TRP A 183 7.24 -2.78 0.35
N HIS A 184 7.97 -3.09 1.43
CA HIS A 184 7.51 -4.11 2.38
C HIS A 184 6.25 -3.64 3.11
N LEU A 185 6.22 -2.39 3.59
CA LEU A 185 5.07 -1.84 4.31
C LEU A 185 3.83 -1.72 3.41
N SER A 186 3.99 -1.34 2.14
CA SER A 186 2.87 -1.26 1.19
C SER A 186 2.23 -2.62 0.94
N LEU A 187 3.03 -3.67 0.76
CA LEU A 187 2.52 -5.03 0.59
C LEU A 187 1.96 -5.61 1.91
N LEU A 188 2.57 -5.31 3.06
CA LEU A 188 2.09 -5.71 4.38
C LEU A 188 0.75 -5.07 4.75
N ALA A 189 0.49 -3.86 4.25
CA ALA A 189 -0.77 -3.17 4.46
C ALA A 189 -1.95 -3.91 3.83
N LEU A 190 -1.73 -4.73 2.80
CA LEU A 190 -2.79 -5.55 2.23
C LEU A 190 -3.32 -6.55 3.28
N PRO A 191 -4.63 -6.54 3.57
CA PRO A 191 -5.19 -7.46 4.55
C PRO A 191 -5.07 -8.90 4.06
N PRO A 192 -4.67 -9.87 4.91
CA PRO A 192 -4.77 -11.30 4.61
C PRO A 192 -6.22 -11.77 4.77
N CYS A 193 -7.16 -11.10 4.08
CA CYS A 193 -8.58 -11.38 4.12
C CYS A 193 -8.97 -12.40 3.03
N LYS A 194 -10.06 -13.14 3.26
CA LYS A 194 -10.60 -14.12 2.30
C LYS A 194 -10.81 -13.57 0.89
N PRO A 195 -11.26 -12.31 0.70
CA PRO A 195 -11.40 -11.72 -0.62
C PRO A 195 -10.07 -11.67 -1.40
N LEU A 196 -8.95 -11.40 -0.72
CA LEU A 196 -7.68 -11.07 -1.37
C LEU A 196 -6.86 -12.25 -1.88
N GLY A 197 -6.90 -13.39 -1.17
CA GLY A 197 -6.14 -14.60 -1.51
C GLY A 197 -6.34 -15.08 -2.94
N PRO A 198 -7.59 -15.28 -3.38
CA PRO A 198 -7.87 -15.69 -4.74
C PRO A 198 -7.37 -14.71 -5.81
N TRP A 199 -7.30 -13.40 -5.52
CA TRP A 199 -6.80 -12.39 -6.48
C TRP A 199 -5.28 -12.36 -6.58
N LEU A 200 -4.59 -12.65 -5.48
CA LEU A 200 -3.13 -12.77 -5.45
C LEU A 200 -2.66 -14.15 -5.97
N GLY A 201 -3.56 -15.09 -6.21
CA GLY A 201 -3.20 -16.45 -6.61
C GLY A 201 -2.42 -17.19 -5.52
N LEU A 202 -2.64 -16.82 -4.26
CA LEU A 202 -1.98 -17.39 -3.09
C LEU A 202 -3.03 -17.98 -2.14
N LYS A 203 -2.76 -19.16 -1.60
CA LYS A 203 -3.61 -19.72 -0.55
C LYS A 203 -3.52 -18.82 0.69
N ARG A 204 -4.56 -18.83 1.52
CA ARG A 204 -4.59 -18.03 2.75
C ARG A 204 -3.38 -18.30 3.64
N GLN A 205 -2.92 -19.56 3.73
CA GLN A 205 -1.75 -19.91 4.52
C GLN A 205 -0.47 -19.29 3.95
N ASP A 206 -0.34 -19.28 2.63
CA ASP A 206 0.81 -18.68 1.93
C ASP A 206 0.81 -17.16 2.10
N LEU A 207 -0.35 -16.50 2.03
CA LEU A 207 -0.48 -15.09 2.36
C LEU A 207 -0.05 -14.77 3.80
N LEU A 208 -0.43 -15.62 4.77
CA LEU A 208 -0.01 -15.44 6.16
C LEU A 208 1.49 -15.66 6.35
N ASN A 209 2.08 -16.60 5.60
CA ASN A 209 3.52 -16.86 5.64
C ASN A 209 4.30 -15.71 4.97
N LEU A 210 3.82 -15.22 3.82
CA LEU A 210 4.33 -14.03 3.14
C LEU A 210 4.28 -12.81 4.07
N HIS A 211 3.14 -12.54 4.70
CA HIS A 211 2.96 -11.43 5.64
C HIS A 211 3.95 -11.51 6.81
N LYS A 212 4.17 -12.70 7.39
CA LYS A 212 5.18 -12.86 8.46
C LYS A 212 6.60 -12.59 7.96
N ALA A 213 6.96 -13.15 6.80
CA ALA A 213 8.30 -12.98 6.23
C ALA A 213 8.60 -11.51 5.92
N LEU A 214 7.65 -10.83 5.27
CA LEU A 214 7.76 -9.41 4.97
C LEU A 214 7.76 -8.55 6.25
N GLY A 215 7.00 -8.93 7.27
CA GLY A 215 6.94 -8.22 8.55
C GLY A 215 8.31 -8.17 9.24
N TRP A 216 9.03 -9.29 9.27
CA TRP A 216 10.39 -9.32 9.82
C TRP A 216 11.40 -8.54 8.98
N ARG A 217 11.27 -8.57 7.65
CA ARG A 217 12.11 -7.77 6.76
C ARG A 217 11.86 -6.27 6.92
N ALA A 218 10.60 -5.85 7.04
CA ALA A 218 10.21 -4.48 7.32
C ALA A 218 10.77 -4.00 8.67
N ALA A 219 10.72 -4.83 9.71
CA ALA A 219 11.34 -4.51 10.99
C ALA A 219 12.87 -4.32 10.87
N GLY A 220 13.55 -5.17 10.10
CA GLY A 220 14.98 -5.05 9.83
C GLY A 220 15.35 -3.76 9.08
N TRP A 221 14.68 -3.48 7.97
CA TRP A 221 14.90 -2.25 7.20
C TRP A 221 14.54 -0.99 8.01
N GLY A 222 13.44 -1.05 8.77
CA GLY A 222 13.02 0.02 9.67
C GLY A 222 14.04 0.31 10.77
N ALA A 223 14.69 -0.72 11.31
CA ALA A 223 15.76 -0.55 12.29
C ALA A 223 17.00 0.13 11.67
N ILE A 224 17.43 -0.30 10.47
CA ILE A 224 18.57 0.32 9.76
C ILE A 224 18.29 1.80 9.48
N HIS A 225 17.12 2.09 8.92
CA HIS A 225 16.69 3.45 8.60
C HIS A 225 16.61 4.34 9.85
N ALA A 226 15.83 3.92 10.85
CA ALA A 226 15.59 4.72 12.04
C ALA A 226 16.86 4.94 12.88
N LEU A 227 17.70 3.91 13.06
CA LEU A 227 18.92 4.04 13.84
C LEU A 227 19.96 4.90 13.11
N GLY A 228 20.12 4.73 11.79
CA GLY A 228 21.08 5.52 11.02
C GLY A 228 20.73 7.00 10.99
N GLU A 229 19.45 7.35 10.78
CA GLU A 229 19.00 8.74 10.87
C GLU A 229 19.14 9.29 12.29
N LEU A 230 18.76 8.52 13.32
CA LEU A 230 18.87 8.96 14.70
C LEU A 230 20.32 9.24 15.09
N ILE A 231 21.27 8.37 14.71
CA ILE A 231 22.71 8.57 14.95
C ILE A 231 23.17 9.86 14.27
N TYR A 232 22.78 10.08 13.01
CA TYR A 232 23.16 11.27 12.26
C TYR A 232 22.62 12.56 12.91
N VAL A 233 21.31 12.61 13.18
CA VAL A 233 20.64 13.81 13.73
C VAL A 233 21.14 14.12 15.15
N VAL A 234 21.26 13.10 16.00
CA VAL A 234 21.79 13.28 17.37
C VAL A 234 23.22 13.79 17.34
N SER A 235 24.05 13.30 16.42
CA SER A 235 25.44 13.76 16.29
C SER A 235 25.56 15.18 15.75
N GLN A 236 24.66 15.62 14.87
CA GLN A 236 24.75 16.94 14.21
C GLN A 236 24.06 18.04 15.01
N GLN A 237 22.90 17.76 15.59
CA GLN A 237 22.01 18.77 16.16
C GLN A 237 21.63 18.50 17.62
N GLY A 238 21.98 17.32 18.15
CA GLY A 238 21.58 16.87 19.49
C GLY A 238 20.13 16.39 19.54
N PHE A 239 19.83 15.42 20.41
CA PHE A 239 18.51 14.77 20.48
C PHE A 239 17.35 15.74 20.73
N LEU A 240 17.54 16.75 21.58
CA LEU A 240 16.49 17.70 21.95
C LEU A 240 16.08 18.65 20.80
N SER A 241 16.91 18.77 19.76
CA SER A 241 16.59 19.61 18.60
C SER A 241 15.33 19.15 17.85
N MET A 242 15.06 17.84 17.82
CA MET A 242 13.88 17.25 17.14
C MET A 242 12.54 17.71 17.73
N PHE A 243 12.53 18.18 18.98
CA PHE A 243 11.33 18.66 19.66
C PHE A 243 11.09 20.17 19.48
N GLN A 244 12.01 20.87 18.82
CA GLN A 244 11.90 22.30 18.56
C GLN A 244 11.03 22.54 17.32
N LEU A 245 9.71 22.59 17.52
CA LEU A 245 8.72 22.73 16.43
C LEU A 245 8.32 24.18 16.10
N ALA A 246 8.84 25.17 16.83
CA ALA A 246 8.48 26.59 16.64
C ALA A 246 9.28 27.26 15.51
N GLY A 247 8.63 28.17 14.77
CA GLY A 247 9.27 29.02 13.75
C GLY A 247 9.58 28.30 12.43
N GLU A 248 10.74 28.60 11.83
CA GLU A 248 11.23 28.03 10.56
C GLU A 248 11.66 26.56 10.67
N LYS A 249 11.69 25.98 11.88
CA LYS A 249 12.16 24.61 12.15
C LYS A 249 11.09 23.52 11.95
N GLY A 250 10.11 23.76 11.08
CA GLY A 250 9.02 22.81 10.81
C GLY A 250 9.51 21.44 10.31
N GLU A 251 10.72 21.37 9.75
CA GLU A 251 11.38 20.13 9.30
C GLU A 251 11.58 19.12 10.44
N ASN A 252 11.70 19.61 11.68
CA ASN A 252 11.82 18.75 12.87
C ASN A 252 10.60 17.84 13.07
N LEU A 253 9.43 18.23 12.53
CA LEU A 253 8.24 17.39 12.56
C LEU A 253 8.44 16.10 11.75
N LEU A 254 9.23 16.13 10.67
CA LEU A 254 9.60 14.94 9.89
C LEU A 254 10.34 13.92 10.76
N TYR A 255 11.37 14.39 11.49
CA TYR A 255 12.17 13.56 12.38
C TYR A 255 11.38 13.08 13.60
N LEU A 256 10.55 13.94 14.18
CA LEU A 256 9.67 13.58 15.29
C LEU A 256 8.68 12.49 14.87
N MET A 257 8.03 12.64 13.72
CA MET A 257 7.11 11.65 13.19
C MET A 257 7.83 10.38 12.73
N GLY A 258 9.07 10.47 12.27
CA GLY A 258 9.94 9.32 12.02
C GLY A 258 10.23 8.53 13.29
N LEU A 259 10.57 9.22 14.39
CA LEU A 259 10.77 8.61 15.70
C LEU A 259 9.48 7.95 16.22
N VAL A 260 8.33 8.61 16.13
CA VAL A 260 7.03 8.04 16.49
C VAL A 260 6.74 6.78 15.65
N THR A 261 6.99 6.82 14.35
CA THR A 261 6.81 5.68 13.44
C THR A 261 7.73 4.52 13.81
N ALA A 262 9.01 4.79 14.11
CA ALA A 262 9.97 3.79 14.54
C ALA A 262 9.58 3.11 15.86
N LEU A 263 9.11 3.89 16.85
CA LEU A 263 8.61 3.37 18.12
C LEU A 263 7.36 2.51 17.91
N LEU A 264 6.42 2.93 17.05
CA LEU A 264 5.26 2.14 16.69
C LEU A 264 5.64 0.84 15.99
N LEU A 265 6.63 0.86 15.09
CA LEU A 265 7.15 -0.33 14.43
C LEU A 265 7.80 -1.30 15.43
N LEU A 266 8.57 -0.78 16.40
CA LEU A 266 9.15 -1.57 17.47
C LEU A 266 8.06 -2.24 18.33
N VAL A 267 7.05 -1.47 18.78
CA VAL A 267 5.92 -2.00 19.56
C VAL A 267 5.15 -3.04 18.75
N HIS A 268 4.88 -2.77 17.48
CA HIS A 268 4.18 -3.70 16.59
C HIS A 268 4.95 -5.02 16.42
N THR A 269 6.26 -4.92 16.20
CA THR A 269 7.16 -6.08 16.10
C THR A 269 7.21 -6.87 17.40
N LEU A 270 7.26 -6.18 18.55
CA LEU A 270 7.25 -6.82 19.86
C LEU A 270 5.93 -7.56 20.12
N VAL A 271 4.79 -6.97 19.76
CA VAL A 271 3.47 -7.64 19.82
C VAL A 271 3.45 -8.89 18.93
N ALA A 272 4.02 -8.83 17.72
CA ALA A 272 4.14 -9.97 16.82
C ALA A 272 5.06 -11.08 17.35
N TYR A 273 6.17 -10.71 18.01
CA TYR A 273 7.12 -11.61 18.65
C TYR A 273 6.48 -12.33 19.85
N LEU A 274 5.81 -11.57 20.72
CA LEU A 274 5.21 -12.05 21.96
C LEU A 274 3.86 -12.74 21.76
N ARG A 275 3.38 -12.93 20.52
CA ARG A 275 2.04 -13.49 20.23
C ARG A 275 1.73 -14.85 20.86
N ARG A 276 2.75 -15.63 21.21
CA ARG A 276 2.61 -16.94 21.87
C ARG A 276 2.48 -16.85 23.40
N GLN A 277 2.82 -15.70 23.99
CA GLN A 277 2.75 -15.49 25.43
C GLN A 277 1.31 -15.38 25.91
N ALA A 278 1.00 -15.93 27.08
CA ALA A 278 -0.37 -16.06 27.59
C ALA A 278 -1.11 -14.71 27.69
N PHE A 279 -0.41 -13.64 28.09
CA PHE A 279 -0.98 -12.30 28.26
C PHE A 279 -1.33 -11.61 26.93
N ILE A 280 -0.56 -11.82 25.86
CA ILE A 280 -0.85 -11.26 24.53
C ILE A 280 -1.81 -12.15 23.75
N ARG A 281 -1.76 -13.47 23.89
CA ARG A 281 -2.49 -14.42 23.03
C ARG A 281 -3.98 -14.10 22.89
N ARG A 282 -4.64 -13.66 23.97
CA ARG A 282 -6.07 -13.31 23.98
C ARG A 282 -6.39 -12.01 23.24
N THR A 283 -5.50 -11.02 23.32
CA THR A 283 -5.68 -9.68 22.75
C THR A 283 -4.91 -9.46 21.45
N PHE A 284 -4.07 -10.41 21.04
CA PHE A 284 -3.10 -10.30 19.95
C PHE A 284 -3.70 -9.71 18.68
N LYS A 285 -4.84 -10.25 18.21
CA LYS A 285 -5.47 -9.79 16.97
C LYS A 285 -5.89 -8.32 17.06
N ALA A 286 -6.46 -7.90 18.19
CA ALA A 286 -6.89 -6.52 18.40
C ALA A 286 -5.66 -5.60 18.49
N THR A 287 -4.72 -5.90 19.40
CA THR A 287 -3.51 -5.10 19.59
C THR A 287 -2.67 -5.00 18.32
N HIS A 288 -2.46 -6.10 17.60
CA HIS A 288 -1.70 -6.13 16.34
C HIS A 288 -2.35 -5.27 15.25
N ARG A 289 -3.69 -5.32 15.11
CA ARG A 289 -4.42 -4.49 14.14
C ARG A 289 -4.36 -3.01 14.51
N THR A 290 -4.63 -2.68 15.77
CA THR A 290 -4.60 -1.29 16.25
C THR A 290 -3.22 -0.68 16.07
N THR A 291 -2.16 -1.40 16.49
CA THR A 291 -0.77 -0.94 16.30
C THR A 291 -0.38 -0.84 14.84
N ALA A 292 -0.82 -1.76 13.97
CA ALA A 292 -0.60 -1.65 12.52
C ALA A 292 -1.27 -0.41 11.93
N SER A 293 -2.52 -0.11 12.31
CA SER A 293 -3.23 1.09 11.85
C SER A 293 -2.49 2.37 12.26
N PHE A 294 -2.07 2.47 13.52
CA PHE A 294 -1.28 3.62 13.98
C PHE A 294 0.06 3.72 13.26
N LEU A 295 0.75 2.59 13.07
CA LEU A 295 2.00 2.54 12.32
C LEU A 295 1.83 3.07 10.90
N LEU A 296 0.83 2.57 10.15
CA LEU A 296 0.59 3.02 8.77
C LEU A 296 0.20 4.51 8.72
N LEU A 297 -0.65 5.00 9.62
CA LEU A 297 -0.98 6.42 9.71
C LEU A 297 0.27 7.27 10.00
N SER A 298 1.07 6.90 10.99
CA SER A 298 2.31 7.61 11.31
C SER A 298 3.31 7.59 10.14
N ALA A 299 3.41 6.45 9.43
CA ALA A 299 4.26 6.32 8.26
C ALA A 299 3.81 7.22 7.11
N THR A 300 2.49 7.42 6.91
CA THR A 300 2.01 8.40 5.91
C THR A 300 2.35 9.83 6.30
N VAL A 301 2.33 10.17 7.59
CA VAL A 301 2.72 11.51 8.06
C VAL A 301 4.21 11.74 7.89
N HIS A 302 5.03 10.77 8.30
CA HIS A 302 6.49 10.83 8.16
C HIS A 302 6.92 10.79 6.70
N TRP A 303 6.22 10.04 5.86
CA TRP A 303 6.54 9.90 4.46
C TRP A 303 5.29 10.02 3.60
N TRP A 304 4.96 11.26 3.22
CA TRP A 304 3.74 11.62 2.50
C TRP A 304 3.41 10.69 1.31
N PRO A 305 4.32 10.48 0.34
CA PRO A 305 4.12 9.57 -0.77
C PRO A 305 3.55 8.20 -0.41
N PHE A 306 3.77 7.75 0.83
CA PHE A 306 3.33 6.45 1.27
C PHE A 306 1.82 6.25 1.15
N ALA A 307 1.02 7.31 1.31
CA ALA A 307 -0.43 7.23 1.13
C ALA A 307 -0.81 6.66 -0.25
N LEU A 308 -0.10 7.04 -1.32
CA LEU A 308 -0.33 6.52 -2.67
C LEU A 308 -0.15 4.98 -2.74
N PHE A 309 0.86 4.46 -2.04
CA PHE A 309 1.14 3.04 -2.02
C PHE A 309 0.12 2.23 -1.19
N LEU A 310 -0.68 2.90 -0.36
CA LEU A 310 -1.71 2.27 0.47
C LEU A 310 -3.08 2.21 -0.20
N LEU A 311 -3.28 2.84 -1.36
CA LEU A 311 -4.55 2.81 -2.10
C LEU A 311 -5.13 1.39 -2.27
N PRO A 312 -4.36 0.36 -2.71
CA PRO A 312 -4.91 -0.98 -2.83
C PRO A 312 -5.31 -1.59 -1.47
N ALA A 313 -4.61 -1.24 -0.40
CA ALA A 313 -4.96 -1.68 0.96
C ALA A 313 -6.25 -0.99 1.42
N ALA A 314 -6.39 0.32 1.20
CA ALA A 314 -7.60 1.07 1.51
C ALA A 314 -8.83 0.50 0.78
N ALA A 315 -8.69 0.19 -0.52
CA ALA A 315 -9.73 -0.45 -1.33
C ALA A 315 -10.12 -1.85 -0.79
N ALA A 316 -9.13 -2.67 -0.44
CA ALA A 316 -9.37 -4.00 0.11
C ALA A 316 -10.04 -3.97 1.49
N TYR A 317 -9.61 -3.06 2.38
CA TYR A 317 -10.26 -2.85 3.67
C TYR A 317 -11.67 -2.28 3.52
N GLY A 318 -11.88 -1.33 2.61
CA GLY A 318 -13.20 -0.76 2.33
C GLY A 318 -14.18 -1.81 1.84
N THR A 319 -13.74 -2.67 0.91
CA THR A 319 -14.53 -3.83 0.45
C THR A 319 -14.83 -4.80 1.60
N SER A 320 -13.83 -5.10 2.45
CA SER A 320 -14.03 -5.96 3.61
C SER A 320 -15.00 -5.38 4.65
N ALA A 321 -15.00 -4.06 4.84
CA ALA A 321 -15.94 -3.37 5.71
C ALA A 321 -17.36 -3.45 5.12
N GLY A 322 -17.51 -3.19 3.81
CA GLY A 322 -18.77 -3.33 3.09
C GLY A 322 -19.35 -4.74 3.14
N LEU A 323 -18.52 -5.78 3.05
CA LEU A 323 -18.94 -7.18 3.25
C LEU A 323 -19.47 -7.42 4.67
N GLY A 324 -18.83 -6.84 5.68
CA GLY A 324 -19.31 -6.88 7.06
C GLY A 324 -20.71 -6.29 7.19
N VAL A 325 -20.94 -5.12 6.60
CA VAL A 325 -22.28 -4.48 6.57
C VAL A 325 -23.29 -5.36 5.83
N ALA A 326 -22.96 -5.85 4.63
CA ALA A 326 -23.87 -6.72 3.86
C ALA A 326 -24.27 -7.99 4.64
N SER A 327 -23.33 -8.58 5.39
CA SER A 327 -23.60 -9.76 6.22
C SER A 327 -24.56 -9.48 7.38
N GLN A 328 -24.53 -8.27 7.97
CA GLN A 328 -25.49 -7.86 9.00
C GLN A 328 -26.91 -7.73 8.45
N PHE A 329 -27.05 -7.42 7.16
CA PHE A 329 -28.34 -7.43 6.45
C PHE A 329 -28.73 -8.82 5.89
N GLY A 330 -28.06 -9.89 6.30
CA GLY A 330 -28.36 -11.25 5.84
C GLY A 330 -28.10 -11.48 4.35
N ARG A 331 -27.25 -10.66 3.72
CA ARG A 331 -26.95 -10.77 2.28
C ARG A 331 -25.81 -11.74 2.06
N GLN A 332 -26.02 -12.72 1.17
CA GLN A 332 -24.92 -13.48 0.58
C GLN A 332 -24.39 -12.74 -0.65
N VAL A 333 -23.07 -12.54 -0.67
CA VAL A 333 -22.39 -11.86 -1.78
C VAL A 333 -21.69 -12.91 -2.61
N SER A 334 -22.09 -13.03 -3.88
CA SER A 334 -21.40 -13.88 -4.84
C SER A 334 -19.98 -13.39 -5.10
N GLU A 335 -19.10 -14.29 -5.52
CA GLU A 335 -17.71 -13.96 -5.82
C GLU A 335 -17.59 -12.90 -6.93
N ALA A 336 -18.48 -12.95 -7.93
CA ALA A 336 -18.61 -11.96 -8.99
C ALA A 336 -18.85 -10.55 -8.43
N ARG A 337 -19.84 -10.42 -7.53
CA ARG A 337 -20.23 -9.13 -6.92
C ARG A 337 -19.16 -8.61 -5.97
N ASN A 338 -18.51 -9.50 -5.21
CA ASN A 338 -17.37 -9.12 -4.38
C ASN A 338 -16.21 -8.58 -5.23
N SER A 339 -15.94 -9.20 -6.37
CA SER A 339 -14.87 -8.76 -7.29
C SER A 339 -15.23 -7.41 -7.95
N LEU A 340 -16.48 -7.23 -8.38
CA LEU A 340 -16.95 -5.94 -8.88
C LEU A 340 -16.88 -4.84 -7.81
N ALA A 341 -17.25 -5.16 -6.57
CA ALA A 341 -17.17 -4.25 -5.43
C ALA A 341 -15.73 -3.81 -5.15
N LEU A 342 -14.75 -4.73 -5.23
CA LEU A 342 -13.33 -4.37 -5.11
C LEU A 342 -12.85 -3.45 -6.23
N ALA A 343 -13.21 -3.75 -7.48
CA ALA A 343 -12.83 -2.88 -8.61
C ALA A 343 -13.40 -1.47 -8.43
N ALA A 344 -14.66 -1.36 -7.99
CA ALA A 344 -15.29 -0.09 -7.66
C ALA A 344 -14.63 0.59 -6.45
N ALA A 345 -14.20 -0.17 -5.44
CA ALA A 345 -13.48 0.34 -4.28
C ALA A 345 -12.11 0.93 -4.65
N VAL A 346 -11.38 0.35 -5.62
CA VAL A 346 -10.13 0.92 -6.13
C VAL A 346 -10.36 2.29 -6.78
N LEU A 347 -11.40 2.40 -7.62
CA LEU A 347 -11.79 3.69 -8.23
C LEU A 347 -12.23 4.70 -7.17
N GLY A 348 -13.00 4.26 -6.17
CA GLY A 348 -13.42 5.08 -5.04
C GLY A 348 -12.24 5.58 -4.21
N ALA A 349 -11.28 4.71 -3.90
CA ALA A 349 -10.06 5.08 -3.19
C ALA A 349 -9.29 6.15 -3.97
N PHE A 350 -9.08 5.94 -5.27
CA PHE A 350 -8.43 6.93 -6.13
C PHE A 350 -9.16 8.29 -6.12
N ALA A 351 -10.48 8.30 -6.20
CA ALA A 351 -11.26 9.53 -6.10
C ALA A 351 -11.09 10.24 -4.75
N GLY A 352 -11.09 9.49 -3.64
CA GLY A 352 -10.84 10.03 -2.30
C GLY A 352 -9.46 10.68 -2.17
N LEU A 353 -8.42 10.01 -2.70
CA LEU A 353 -7.08 10.56 -2.80
C LEU A 353 -7.06 11.87 -3.60
N CYS A 354 -7.66 11.90 -4.79
CA CYS A 354 -7.71 13.09 -5.65
C CYS A 354 -8.37 14.29 -4.96
N VAL A 355 -9.46 14.07 -4.21
CA VAL A 355 -10.13 15.14 -3.46
C VAL A 355 -9.20 15.73 -2.40
N VAL A 356 -8.55 14.90 -1.60
CA VAL A 356 -7.61 15.39 -0.56
C VAL A 356 -6.42 16.10 -1.19
N TRP A 357 -5.90 15.58 -2.29
CA TRP A 357 -4.80 16.20 -3.02
C TRP A 357 -5.18 17.58 -3.58
N LYS A 358 -6.42 17.73 -4.08
CA LYS A 358 -6.92 19.02 -4.56
C LYS A 358 -7.14 20.02 -3.44
N VAL A 359 -7.72 19.59 -2.31
CA VAL A 359 -7.90 20.44 -1.12
C VAL A 359 -6.54 20.91 -0.60
N ARG A 360 -5.57 19.99 -0.59
CA ARG A 360 -4.19 20.27 -0.19
C ARG A 360 -3.53 21.34 -1.05
N GLU A 361 -3.62 21.23 -2.37
CA GLU A 361 -3.15 22.29 -3.28
C GLU A 361 -3.75 23.65 -2.89
N SER A 362 -5.07 23.74 -2.77
CA SER A 362 -5.75 24.99 -2.45
C SER A 362 -5.32 25.57 -1.10
N VAL A 363 -5.14 24.73 -0.09
CA VAL A 363 -4.67 25.17 1.24
C VAL A 363 -3.22 25.62 1.16
N MET A 364 -2.35 24.84 0.53
CA MET A 364 -0.91 25.13 0.50
C MET A 364 -0.55 26.33 -0.36
N LEU A 365 -1.36 26.67 -1.36
CA LEU A 365 -1.21 27.90 -2.14
C LEU A 365 -1.76 29.15 -1.45
N ALA A 366 -2.38 29.03 -0.27
CA ALA A 366 -2.85 30.18 0.49
C ALA A 366 -1.70 30.88 1.24
N GLU A 367 -1.78 32.21 1.37
CA GLU A 367 -0.81 32.97 2.16
C GLU A 367 -0.88 32.60 3.65
N GLY A 368 0.28 32.57 4.32
CA GLY A 368 0.36 32.40 5.77
C GLY A 368 0.28 30.96 6.30
N VAL A 369 0.26 29.95 5.44
CA VAL A 369 0.21 28.53 5.85
C VAL A 369 1.49 28.12 6.59
N GLY A 370 1.33 27.55 7.78
CA GLY A 370 2.44 27.04 8.60
C GLY A 370 3.00 25.70 8.09
N LEU A 371 4.28 25.44 8.37
CA LEU A 371 5.00 24.22 7.96
C LEU A 371 4.45 22.92 8.60
N LEU A 372 3.55 23.03 9.58
CA LEU A 372 2.91 21.88 10.23
C LEU A 372 1.68 21.36 9.46
N ILE A 373 0.98 22.24 8.73
CA ILE A 373 -0.24 21.92 8.00
C ILE A 373 -0.06 20.82 6.93
N PRO A 374 1.07 20.78 6.17
CA PRO A 374 1.35 19.68 5.23
C PRO A 374 1.17 18.28 5.82
N PHE A 375 1.54 18.07 7.09
CA PHE A 375 1.57 16.75 7.72
C PHE A 375 0.18 16.17 8.01
N VAL A 376 -0.89 16.95 7.87
CA VAL A 376 -2.28 16.51 8.07
C VAL A 376 -2.83 15.79 6.84
N PHE A 377 -2.38 16.15 5.64
CA PHE A 377 -2.98 15.65 4.40
C PHE A 377 -2.69 14.18 4.10
N PRO A 378 -1.50 13.61 4.35
CA PRO A 378 -1.28 12.18 4.10
C PRO A 378 -2.21 11.23 4.88
N PRO A 379 -2.38 11.36 6.21
CA PRO A 379 -3.33 10.51 6.91
C PRO A 379 -4.78 10.82 6.50
N LEU A 380 -5.10 12.08 6.18
CA LEU A 380 -6.42 12.43 5.65
C LEU A 380 -6.71 11.76 4.29
N ALA A 381 -5.70 11.67 3.42
CA ALA A 381 -5.80 10.99 2.13
C ALA A 381 -6.10 9.51 2.33
N LEU A 382 -5.37 8.83 3.21
CA LEU A 382 -5.62 7.42 3.53
C LEU A 382 -7.03 7.19 4.11
N LEU A 383 -7.50 8.08 4.98
CA LEU A 383 -8.86 8.01 5.53
C LEU A 383 -9.93 8.25 4.46
N ALA A 384 -9.71 9.23 3.57
CA ALA A 384 -10.61 9.52 2.47
C ALA A 384 -10.67 8.37 1.45
N GLU A 385 -9.52 7.79 1.10
CA GLU A 385 -9.42 6.59 0.27
C GLU A 385 -10.29 5.46 0.83
N PHE A 386 -10.12 5.14 2.12
CA PHE A 386 -10.89 4.09 2.79
C PHE A 386 -12.40 4.41 2.84
N ALA A 387 -12.76 5.64 3.20
CA ALA A 387 -14.16 6.05 3.33
C ALA A 387 -14.90 6.00 2.00
N VAL A 388 -14.30 6.57 0.94
CA VAL A 388 -14.91 6.60 -0.40
C VAL A 388 -14.92 5.20 -1.02
N ALA A 389 -13.86 4.40 -0.84
CA ALA A 389 -13.85 3.00 -1.26
C ALA A 389 -15.03 2.20 -0.65
N THR A 390 -15.25 2.38 0.65
CA THR A 390 -16.36 1.74 1.37
C THR A 390 -17.71 2.22 0.82
N ALA A 391 -17.89 3.54 0.68
CA ALA A 391 -19.14 4.14 0.22
C ALA A 391 -19.53 3.67 -1.21
N VAL A 392 -18.55 3.61 -2.12
CA VAL A 392 -18.79 3.21 -3.52
C VAL A 392 -19.06 1.71 -3.65
N CYS A 393 -18.40 0.86 -2.85
CA CYS A 393 -18.59 -0.59 -2.94
C CYS A 393 -19.89 -1.07 -2.27
N LEU A 394 -20.40 -0.34 -1.27
CA LEU A 394 -21.52 -0.78 -0.44
C LEU A 394 -22.82 -1.02 -1.24
N PRO A 395 -23.26 -0.13 -2.16
CA PRO A 395 -24.42 -0.40 -3.00
C PRO A 395 -24.29 -1.70 -3.80
N ILE A 396 -23.10 -2.00 -4.32
CA ILE A 396 -22.83 -3.23 -5.10
C ILE A 396 -23.00 -4.47 -4.23
N LEU A 397 -22.64 -4.39 -2.94
CA LEU A 397 -22.71 -5.50 -1.99
C LEU A 397 -24.12 -5.70 -1.40
N VAL A 398 -24.87 -4.62 -1.14
CA VAL A 398 -26.17 -4.67 -0.45
C VAL A 398 -27.35 -4.99 -1.39
N THR A 399 -27.25 -4.67 -2.68
CA THR A 399 -28.31 -4.89 -3.70
C THR A 399 -28.57 -6.36 -4.10
N GLY A 400 -28.21 -7.32 -3.25
CA GLY A 400 -28.32 -8.75 -3.55
C GLY A 400 -29.71 -9.32 -3.36
N PRO A 401 -29.91 -10.64 -3.57
CA PRO A 401 -31.05 -11.35 -3.00
C PRO A 401 -30.96 -11.33 -1.45
N VAL A 402 -32.11 -11.20 -0.77
CA VAL A 402 -32.19 -11.42 0.69
C VAL A 402 -32.29 -12.93 0.87
N LEU A 403 -31.55 -13.52 1.81
CA LEU A 403 -31.91 -14.86 2.25
C LEU A 403 -33.28 -14.77 2.92
N HIS A 404 -34.33 -15.25 2.26
CA HIS A 404 -35.51 -15.66 3.00
C HIS A 404 -35.08 -16.86 3.85
N SER A 405 -34.76 -16.59 5.11
CA SER A 405 -34.81 -17.63 6.13
C SER A 405 -36.23 -18.16 6.13
N GLU A 406 -36.42 -19.38 5.63
CA GLU A 406 -37.66 -20.11 5.88
C GLU A 406 -37.98 -19.99 7.38
N PRO A 407 -39.22 -19.65 7.76
CA PRO A 407 -39.59 -19.77 9.15
C PRO A 407 -39.38 -21.23 9.54
N LEU A 408 -38.56 -21.45 10.57
CA LEU A 408 -38.54 -22.69 11.33
C LEU A 408 -39.96 -22.87 11.89
N LEU A 409 -40.82 -23.52 11.11
CA LEU A 409 -42.09 -24.05 11.57
C LEU A 409 -41.77 -25.24 12.47
N GLY A 410 -41.66 -24.96 13.76
CA GLY A 410 -41.75 -25.91 14.86
C GLY A 410 -42.99 -25.62 15.68
#